data_AF-A0A3B8V4R0-F1
#
_entry.id   AF-A0A3B8V4R0-F1
#
_cell.length_a   1.000
_cell.length_b   1.000
_cell.length_c   1.000
_cell.angle_alpha   90.00
_cell.angle_beta   90.00
_cell.angle_gamma   90.00
#
_symmetry.space_group_name_H-M   'P 1'
#
loop_
_entity.id
_entity.type
_entity.pdbx_description
1 polymer ?
#
loop_
_entity_poly.entity_id
_entity_poly.type
_entity_poly.pdbx_seq_one_letter_code
_entity_poly.pdbx_strand_id
1 'polypeptide(L)' 'EVKAEKGEEQLKKMIAMDDGACMLGECAIIPFDSPINNSGVLFYNTLFDENASCHLALGRGF' A
#
# COMPACT_ATOMS: atom_id res chain seq x y z
N GLU A 1 -7.54 -4.36 -13.47
CA GLU A 1 -8.74 -4.56 -12.62
C GLU A 1 -8.27 -4.67 -11.17
N VAL A 2 -8.99 -4.07 -10.23
CA VAL A 2 -8.69 -4.12 -8.79
C VAL A 2 -9.86 -4.75 -8.04
N LYS A 3 -9.55 -5.46 -6.94
CA LYS A 3 -10.54 -6.19 -6.13
C LYS A 3 -10.22 -6.04 -4.65
N ALA A 4 -11.25 -5.97 -3.81
CA ALA A 4 -11.10 -5.98 -2.36
C ALA A 4 -12.35 -6.56 -1.67
N GLU A 5 -12.18 -7.39 -0.64
CA GLU A 5 -13.31 -7.93 0.14
C GLU A 5 -14.10 -6.81 0.86
N LYS A 6 -13.40 -5.76 1.28
CA LYS A 6 -13.98 -4.57 1.92
C LYS A 6 -13.44 -3.31 1.23
N GLY A 7 -14.33 -2.35 0.95
CA GLY A 7 -13.93 -1.05 0.39
C GLY A 7 -13.61 -1.05 -1.11
N GLU A 8 -14.07 -2.04 -1.87
CA GLU A 8 -13.77 -2.14 -3.31
C GLU A 8 -14.20 -0.91 -4.12
N GLU A 9 -15.36 -0.34 -3.81
CA GLU A 9 -15.87 0.84 -4.50
C GLU A 9 -15.00 2.08 -4.26
N GLN A 10 -14.42 2.22 -3.05
CA GLN A 10 -13.46 3.27 -2.74
C GLN A 10 -12.14 3.04 -3.48
N LEU A 11 -11.66 1.80 -3.54
CA LEU A 11 -10.45 1.44 -4.27
C LEU A 11 -10.58 1.72 -5.77
N LYS A 12 -11.71 1.33 -6.38
CA LYS A 12 -12.03 1.63 -7.78
C LYS A 12 -12.02 3.14 -8.05
N LYS A 13 -12.61 3.94 -7.16
CA LYS A 13 -12.58 5.41 -7.26
C LYS A 13 -11.16 5.96 -7.15
N MET A 14 -10.34 5.42 -6.26
CA MET A 14 -8.96 5.86 -6.06
C MET A 14 -8.12 5.67 -7.33
N ILE A 15 -8.18 4.49 -7.97
CA ILE A 15 -7.39 4.21 -9.17
C ILE A 15 -7.88 4.91 -10.44
N ALA A 16 -9.11 5.44 -10.43
CA ALA A 16 -9.73 6.16 -11.54
C ALA A 16 -9.67 7.69 -11.35
N MET A 17 -8.95 8.17 -10.32
CA MET A 17 -8.90 9.58 -9.95
C MET A 17 -8.22 10.44 -11.02
N ASP A 18 -7.18 9.91 -11.64
CA ASP A 18 -6.43 10.51 -12.75
C ASP A 18 -5.69 9.43 -13.55
N ASP A 19 -5.09 9.81 -14.68
CA ASP A 19 -4.40 8.88 -15.58
C ASP A 19 -3.24 8.13 -14.92
N GLY A 20 -2.58 8.74 -13.93
CA GLY A 20 -1.44 8.16 -13.22
C GLY A 20 -1.82 7.33 -12.00
N ALA A 21 -3.02 7.49 -11.45
CA ALA A 21 -3.47 6.83 -10.22
C ALA A 21 -3.51 5.29 -10.31
N CYS A 22 -3.53 4.73 -11.53
CA CYS A 22 -3.47 3.29 -11.77
C CYS A 22 -2.05 2.75 -12.03
N MET A 23 -1.03 3.63 -12.03
CA MET A 23 0.37 3.27 -12.26
C MET A 23 1.14 3.15 -10.94
N LEU A 24 2.23 2.39 -10.94
CA LEU A 24 3.11 2.27 -9.78
C LEU A 24 4.08 3.45 -9.72
N GLY A 25 4.12 4.12 -8.57
CA GLY A 25 5.05 5.22 -8.27
C GLY A 25 6.19 4.82 -7.34
N GLU A 26 6.02 3.75 -6.56
CA GLU A 26 7.01 3.29 -5.58
C GLU A 26 7.08 1.77 -5.49
N CYS A 27 8.28 1.27 -5.23
CA CYS A 27 8.54 -0.11 -4.82
C CYS A 27 9.53 -0.09 -3.66
N ALA A 28 9.10 -0.51 -2.48
CA ALA A 28 9.92 -0.53 -1.27
C ALA A 28 10.16 -1.96 -0.80
N ILE A 29 11.41 -2.24 -0.43
CA ILE A 29 11.84 -3.56 0.05
C ILE A 29 12.16 -3.44 1.53
N ILE A 30 11.39 -4.15 2.35
CA ILE A 30 11.56 -4.17 3.81
C ILE A 30 12.03 -5.57 4.23
N PRO A 31 13.05 -5.69 5.09
CA PRO A 31 13.44 -6.98 5.66
C PRO A 31 12.28 -7.63 6.42
N PHE A 32 12.06 -8.92 6.17
CA PHE A 32 11.05 -9.69 6.91
C PHE A 32 11.35 -9.72 8.41
N ASP A 33 12.63 -9.91 8.79
CA ASP A 33 13.05 -9.79 10.18
C ASP A 33 13.32 -8.32 10.52
N SER A 34 12.27 -7.61 10.93
CA SER A 34 12.32 -6.19 11.28
C SER A 34 11.51 -5.90 12.54
N PRO A 35 11.86 -4.88 13.35
CA PRO A 35 11.21 -4.63 14.64
C PRO A 35 9.70 -4.42 14.55
N ILE A 36 9.21 -3.77 13.49
CA ILE A 36 7.79 -3.48 13.32
C ILE A 36 7.04 -4.75 12.88
N ASN A 37 7.55 -5.51 11.91
CA ASN A 37 6.95 -6.78 11.52
C ASN A 37 6.90 -7.78 12.70
N ASN A 38 7.98 -7.87 13.46
CA ASN A 38 8.11 -8.75 14.60
C ASN A 38 7.14 -8.42 15.75
N SER A 39 6.51 -7.23 15.74
CA SER A 39 5.47 -6.91 16.71
C SER A 39 4.18 -7.72 16.50
N GLY A 40 3.93 -8.21 15.27
CA GLY A 40 2.71 -8.95 14.93
C GLY A 40 1.42 -8.12 15.02
N VAL A 41 1.54 -6.78 15.08
CA VAL A 41 0.41 -5.85 15.20
C VAL A 41 0.07 -5.30 13.82
N LEU A 42 -1.23 -5.30 13.50
CA LEU A 42 -1.76 -4.52 12.37
C LEU A 42 -2.18 -3.14 12.89
N PHE A 43 -1.47 -2.09 12.49
CA PHE A 43 -1.65 -0.76 13.06
C PHE A 43 -2.80 0.03 12.42
N TYR A 44 -3.27 -0.39 11.23
CA TYR A 44 -4.23 0.37 10.41
C TYR A 44 -3.75 1.80 10.16
N ASN A 45 -2.43 1.94 9.96
CA ASN A 45 -1.77 3.21 9.75
C ASN A 45 -0.65 3.01 8.74
N THR A 46 -0.71 3.79 7.65
CA THR A 46 0.23 3.67 6.53
C THR A 46 1.69 3.71 6.99
N LEU A 47 2.08 4.67 7.83
CA LEU A 47 3.48 4.84 8.24
C LEU A 47 4.04 3.62 8.98
N PHE A 48 3.24 2.98 9.85
CA PHE A 48 3.70 1.78 10.55
C PHE A 48 3.65 0.55 9.67
N ASP A 49 2.53 0.33 8.98
CA ASP A 49 2.29 -0.89 8.22
C ASP A 49 3.18 -0.98 6.96
N GLU A 50 3.53 0.16 6.34
CA GLU A 50 4.49 0.21 5.21
C GLU A 50 5.92 -0.16 5.65
N ASN A 51 6.26 0.05 6.93
CA ASN A 51 7.56 -0.34 7.49
C ASN A 51 7.53 -1.77 8.08
N ALA A 52 6.41 -2.50 7.97
CA ALA A 52 6.27 -3.88 8.42
C ALA A 52 6.38 -4.91 7.28
N SER A 53 6.23 -4.51 6.01
CA SER A 53 6.26 -5.40 4.85
C SER A 53 6.71 -4.65 3.61
N CYS A 54 7.25 -5.35 2.60
CA CYS A 54 7.40 -4.77 1.27
C CYS A 54 6.05 -4.22 0.79
N HIS A 55 6.08 -3.07 0.11
CA HIS A 55 4.89 -2.42 -0.41
C HIS A 55 5.11 -1.79 -1.78
N LEU A 56 3.97 -1.49 -2.42
CA LEU A 56 3.87 -0.80 -3.69
C LEU A 56 2.93 0.39 -3.50
N ALA A 57 3.31 1.56 -4.00
CA ALA A 57 2.45 2.75 -4.00
C ALA A 57 1.93 3.03 -5.40
N LEU A 58 0.64 3.39 -5.49
CA LEU A 58 -0.01 3.82 -6.71
C LEU A 58 0.09 5.34 -6.88
N GLY A 59 0.17 5.80 -8.12
CA GLY A 59 0.21 7.22 -8.46
C GLY A 59 1.63 7.75 -8.65
N ARG A 60 1.85 8.97 -8.18
CA ARG A 60 3.09 9.72 -8.41
C ARG A 60 4.29 9.05 -7.72
N GLY A 61 5.35 8.81 -8.48
CA GLY A 61 6.68 8.47 -7.92
C GLY A 61 7.47 9.70 -7.48
N PHE A 62 8.40 9.49 -6.55
CA PHE A 62 9.33 10.50 -6.05
C PHE A 62 10.69 10.43 -6.74
#